data_AF-A0A1G2Q8F9-F1
#
_entry.id   AF-A0A1G2Q8F9-F1
#
_cell.length_a   1.000
_cell.length_b   1.000
_cell.length_c   1.000
_cell.angle_alpha   90.00
_cell.angle_beta   90.00
_cell.angle_gamma   90.00
#
_symmetry.space_group_name_H-M   'P 1'
#
loop_
_entity.id
_entity.type
_entity.pdbx_description
1 polymer ?
#
loop_
_entity_poly.entity_id
_entity_poly.type
_entity_poly.pdbx_seq_one_letter_code
_entity_poly.pdbx_strand_id
1 'polypeptide(L)'
;MSTAIAVMALFITPQDTTPPNQVVTMNASYYGGSDGFHGRQMASGERFNAQDPTVAAHKTLPFGTKIKLTNPQTGQAQLVEVKDRGPFEPGRQLDVSAAAAKNLGFKEQGVAKLEAEIIGAKP
;
A
#
# COMPACT_ATOMS: atom_id res chain seq x y z
N MET A 1 -19.41 56.47 -0.64
CA MET A 1 -18.61 55.51 -1.42
C MET A 1 -17.74 54.77 -0.41
N SER A 2 -18.17 53.61 0.11
CA SER A 2 -17.79 52.25 -0.37
C SER A 2 -16.25 52.10 -0.40
N THR A 3 -15.58 51.20 0.31
CA THR A 3 -15.98 49.93 0.96
C THR A 3 -14.87 49.55 1.96
N ALA A 4 -15.25 48.97 3.10
CA ALA A 4 -14.31 48.33 4.02
C ALA A 4 -13.68 47.10 3.35
N ILE A 5 -12.35 46.99 3.37
CA ILE A 5 -11.64 45.77 2.97
C ILE A 5 -11.61 44.86 4.19
N ALA A 6 -12.44 43.82 4.16
CA ALA A 6 -12.37 42.72 5.11
C ALA A 6 -11.07 41.94 4.86
N VAL A 7 -10.15 41.98 5.82
CA VAL A 7 -9.01 41.05 5.87
C VAL A 7 -9.58 39.70 6.29
N MET A 8 -9.88 38.86 5.29
CA MET A 8 -10.28 37.48 5.52
C MET A 8 -9.04 36.72 6.00
N ALA A 9 -8.89 36.61 7.32
CA ALA A 9 -7.92 35.72 7.93
C ALA A 9 -8.27 34.30 7.49
N LEU A 10 -7.52 33.77 6.52
CA LEU A 10 -7.58 32.36 6.18
C LEU A 10 -7.05 31.62 7.42
N PHE A 11 -7.95 31.00 8.19
CA PHE A 11 -7.59 30.03 9.20
C PHE A 11 -6.96 28.84 8.47
N ILE A 12 -5.65 28.90 8.26
CA ILE A 12 -4.86 27.73 7.87
C ILE A 12 -4.82 26.86 9.11
N THR A 13 -5.66 25.82 9.16
CA THR A 13 -5.45 24.75 10.13
C THR A 13 -4.09 24.12 9.85
N PRO A 14 -3.23 23.89 10.86
CA PRO A 14 -2.01 23.12 10.64
C PRO A 14 -2.39 21.68 10.33
N GLN A 15 -2.55 21.35 9.04
CA GLN A 15 -2.52 19.95 8.62
C GLN A 15 -1.05 19.53 8.58
N ASP A 16 -0.68 18.75 9.59
CA ASP A 16 0.37 17.73 9.57
C ASP A 16 1.70 18.13 8.92
N THR A 17 2.58 18.74 9.72
CA THR A 17 3.98 19.00 9.36
C THR A 17 4.86 17.73 9.37
N THR A 18 4.31 16.56 9.05
CA THR A 18 5.14 15.38 8.81
C THR A 18 5.75 15.54 7.41
N PRO A 19 7.09 15.50 7.25
CA PRO A 19 7.69 15.43 5.93
C PRO A 19 6.99 14.31 5.14
N PRO A 20 6.60 14.51 3.87
CA PRO A 20 5.94 13.45 3.13
C PRO A 20 6.84 12.22 3.19
N ASN A 21 6.30 11.12 3.71
CA ASN A 21 7.00 9.85 3.68
C ASN A 21 7.42 9.59 2.23
N GLN A 22 8.66 9.11 2.03
CA GLN A 22 9.20 8.96 0.69
C GLN A 22 8.29 8.06 -0.15
N VAL A 23 7.69 8.62 -1.19
CA VAL A 23 6.89 7.87 -2.17
C VAL A 23 7.84 7.24 -3.18
N VAL A 24 7.78 5.93 -3.34
CA VAL A 24 8.59 5.17 -4.29
C VAL A 24 7.69 4.35 -5.21
N THR A 25 8.08 4.21 -6.47
CA THR A 25 7.36 3.31 -7.39
C THR A 25 7.82 1.87 -7.20
N MET A 26 6.89 0.97 -6.93
CA MET A 26 7.12 -0.48 -6.83
C MET A 26 6.34 -1.22 -7.90
N ASN A 27 7.00 -2.16 -8.58
CA ASN A 27 6.31 -3.14 -9.43
C ASN A 27 5.76 -4.24 -8.51
N ALA A 28 4.43 -4.31 -8.44
CA ALA A 28 3.70 -5.19 -7.55
C ALA A 28 3.03 -6.32 -8.32
N SER A 29 2.98 -7.51 -7.73
CA SER A 29 2.10 -8.60 -8.15
C SER A 29 1.17 -9.02 -7.02
N TYR A 30 0.44 -10.13 -7.17
CA TYR A 30 -0.43 -10.63 -6.12
C TYR A 30 -0.44 -12.15 -6.03
N TYR A 31 -0.84 -12.65 -4.87
CA TYR A 31 -1.00 -14.09 -4.58
C TYR A 31 -2.30 -14.38 -3.83
N GLY A 32 -2.67 -15.66 -3.74
CA GLY A 32 -3.93 -16.10 -3.12
C GLY A 32 -5.13 -16.12 -4.07
N GLY A 33 -4.91 -16.11 -5.39
CA GLY A 33 -5.98 -16.26 -6.39
C GLY A 33 -6.42 -17.72 -6.54
N SER A 34 -5.58 -18.52 -7.22
CA SER A 34 -5.79 -19.95 -7.51
C SER A 34 -4.50 -20.76 -7.33
N ASP A 35 -3.48 -20.13 -6.78
CA ASP A 35 -2.12 -20.65 -6.57
C ASP A 35 -1.98 -21.55 -5.32
N GLY A 36 -3.07 -21.73 -4.57
CA GLY A 36 -3.13 -22.58 -3.38
C GLY A 36 -2.38 -22.02 -2.17
N PHE A 37 -2.08 -20.72 -2.13
CA PHE A 37 -1.42 -20.11 -0.98
C PHE A 37 -2.37 -19.85 0.19
N HIS A 38 -3.68 -19.71 -0.06
CA HIS A 38 -4.65 -19.47 1.01
C HIS A 38 -4.56 -20.53 2.12
N GLY A 39 -4.50 -20.09 3.37
CA GLY A 39 -4.36 -20.96 4.54
C GLY A 39 -2.93 -21.45 4.81
N ARG A 40 -1.95 -21.12 3.96
CA ARG A 40 -0.52 -21.39 4.27
C ARG A 40 -0.04 -20.46 5.38
N GLN A 41 1.01 -20.89 6.08
CA GLN A 41 1.67 -20.04 7.07
C GLN A 41 2.57 -19.04 6.35
N MET A 42 2.41 -17.75 6.65
CA MET A 42 3.27 -16.66 6.19
C MET A 42 4.55 -16.61 7.04
N ALA A 43 5.56 -15.89 6.55
CA ALA A 43 6.80 -15.70 7.28
C ALA A 43 6.65 -14.89 8.60
N SER A 44 5.56 -14.14 8.79
CA SER A 44 5.21 -13.56 10.10
C SER A 44 4.76 -14.60 11.14
N GLY A 45 4.45 -15.83 10.71
CA GLY A 45 3.88 -16.89 11.53
C GLY A 45 2.35 -16.99 11.47
N GLU A 46 1.66 -15.97 10.94
CA GLU A 46 0.20 -15.97 10.74
C GLU A 46 -0.23 -16.82 9.54
N ARG A 47 -1.51 -17.21 9.50
CA ARG A 47 -2.10 -17.93 8.35
C ARG A 47 -2.56 -16.93 7.30
N PHE A 48 -2.15 -17.12 6.05
CA PHE A 48 -2.51 -16.24 4.95
C PHE A 48 -4.01 -16.32 4.61
N ASN A 49 -4.68 -15.18 4.64
CA ASN A 49 -6.04 -15.02 4.13
C ASN A 49 -6.03 -14.23 2.82
N ALA A 50 -6.42 -14.85 1.71
CA ALA A 50 -6.47 -14.19 0.40
C ALA A 50 -7.55 -13.09 0.32
N GLN A 51 -8.54 -13.14 1.22
CA GLN A 51 -9.60 -12.13 1.34
C GLN A 51 -9.20 -10.97 2.26
N ASP A 52 -8.05 -11.04 2.95
CA ASP A 52 -7.54 -9.93 3.76
C ASP A 52 -6.80 -8.93 2.85
N PRO A 53 -7.35 -7.72 2.60
CA PRO A 53 -6.73 -6.73 1.70
C PRO A 53 -5.53 -6.02 2.34
N THR A 54 -5.18 -6.34 3.58
CA THR A 54 -4.06 -5.72 4.28
C THR A 54 -2.75 -6.49 4.12
N VAL A 55 -2.74 -7.67 3.53
CA VAL A 55 -1.53 -8.49 3.43
C VAL A 55 -0.62 -8.01 2.30
N ALA A 56 0.67 -7.81 2.63
CA ALA A 56 1.75 -7.68 1.65
C ALA A 56 2.97 -8.55 2.01
N ALA A 57 3.69 -8.96 0.98
CA ALA A 57 5.00 -9.60 1.06
C ALA A 57 6.08 -8.65 0.53
N HIS A 58 7.18 -8.51 1.28
CA HIS A 58 8.34 -7.72 0.86
C HIS A 58 9.65 -8.40 1.30
N LYS A 59 10.70 -8.28 0.48
CA LYS A 59 12.00 -8.94 0.67
C LYS A 59 12.66 -8.59 2.00
N THR A 60 12.75 -7.29 2.30
CA THR A 60 13.58 -6.78 3.40
C THR A 60 12.88 -5.87 4.41
N LEU A 61 11.75 -5.23 4.05
CA LEU A 61 11.02 -4.40 4.99
C LEU A 61 10.63 -5.18 6.26
N PRO A 62 10.75 -4.58 7.46
CA PRO A 62 10.34 -5.21 8.70
C PRO A 62 8.89 -5.68 8.65
N PHE A 63 8.58 -6.80 9.30
CA PHE A 63 7.18 -7.18 9.48
C PHE A 63 6.43 -6.11 10.27
N GLY A 64 5.18 -5.88 9.91
CA GLY A 64 4.38 -4.79 10.48
C GLY A 64 4.61 -3.42 9.83
N THR A 65 5.47 -3.34 8.80
CA THR A 65 5.58 -2.10 8.00
C THR A 65 4.28 -1.82 7.28
N LYS A 66 3.68 -0.67 7.56
CA LYS A 66 2.47 -0.20 6.89
C LYS A 66 2.84 0.62 5.66
N ILE A 67 2.24 0.27 4.53
CA ILE A 67 2.49 0.90 3.24
C ILE A 67 1.14 1.32 2.67
N LYS A 68 0.99 2.60 2.34
CA LYS A 68 -0.12 3.07 1.54
C LYS A 68 0.27 2.89 0.08
N LEU A 69 -0.46 2.02 -0.61
CA LEU A 69 -0.29 1.79 -2.03
C LEU A 69 -1.34 2.58 -2.79
N THR A 70 -0.92 3.24 -3.86
CA THR A 70 -1.81 3.92 -4.81
C THR A 70 -1.54 3.37 -6.20
N ASN A 71 -2.61 2.99 -6.92
CA ASN A 71 -2.52 2.67 -8.34
C ASN A 71 -2.79 3.94 -9.16
N PRO A 72 -1.78 4.55 -9.81
CA PRO A 72 -1.99 5.78 -10.56
C PRO A 72 -2.90 5.60 -11.79
N GLN A 73 -3.10 4.37 -12.28
CA GLN A 73 -3.98 4.09 -13.41
C GLN A 73 -5.46 4.12 -13.03
N THR A 74 -5.79 3.75 -11.79
CA THR A 74 -7.19 3.68 -11.32
C THR A 74 -7.53 4.77 -10.30
N GLY A 75 -6.53 5.43 -9.72
CA GLY A 75 -6.68 6.37 -8.60
C GLY A 75 -7.02 5.69 -7.28
N GLN A 76 -7.07 4.35 -7.23
CA GLN A 76 -7.42 3.61 -6.04
C GLN A 76 -6.23 3.45 -5.10
N ALA A 77 -6.49 3.45 -3.79
CA ALA A 77 -5.47 3.26 -2.79
C ALA A 77 -5.86 2.19 -1.76
N GLN A 78 -4.87 1.47 -1.24
CA GLN A 78 -5.02 0.42 -0.24
C GLN A 78 -3.88 0.49 0.77
N LEU A 79 -4.22 0.53 2.05
CA LEU A 79 -3.24 0.36 3.12
C LEU A 79 -2.96 -1.13 3.31
N VAL A 80 -1.69 -1.51 3.24
CA VAL A 80 -1.21 -2.87 3.47
C VAL A 80 -0.16 -2.89 4.57
N GLU A 81 0.12 -4.08 5.07
CA GLU A 81 1.09 -4.39 6.10
C GLU A 81 1.97 -5.53 5.61
N VAL A 82 3.30 -5.38 5.79
CA VAL A 82 4.25 -6.44 5.46
C VAL A 82 4.09 -7.58 6.47
N LYS A 83 3.51 -8.69 6.03
CA LYS A 83 3.27 -9.90 6.83
C LYS A 83 3.99 -11.13 6.27
N ASP A 84 4.58 -11.03 5.08
CA ASP A 84 5.25 -12.16 4.44
C ASP A 84 6.54 -11.77 3.72
N ARG A 85 7.27 -12.76 3.21
CA ARG A 85 8.52 -12.60 2.44
C ARG A 85 8.32 -12.97 0.98
N GLY A 86 9.12 -12.31 0.13
CA GLY A 86 8.98 -12.32 -1.32
C GLY A 86 8.73 -10.89 -1.83
N PRO A 87 8.39 -10.69 -3.10
CA PRO A 87 8.48 -11.67 -4.20
C PRO A 87 9.91 -12.16 -4.40
N PHE A 88 10.11 -13.33 -5.01
CA PHE A 88 11.46 -13.81 -5.38
C PHE A 88 11.74 -13.66 -6.87
N GLU A 89 10.71 -13.32 -7.64
CA GLU A 89 10.80 -13.03 -9.06
C GLU A 89 11.59 -11.73 -9.30
N PRO A 90 12.54 -11.74 -10.25
CA PRO A 90 13.25 -10.54 -10.66
C PRO A 90 12.29 -9.44 -11.14
N GLY A 91 12.60 -8.19 -10.79
CA GLY A 91 11.81 -7.02 -11.22
C GLY A 91 10.50 -6.81 -10.46
N ARG A 92 10.19 -7.61 -9.43
CA ARG A 92 9.08 -7.34 -8.49
C ARG A 92 9.65 -6.92 -7.14
N GLN A 93 9.02 -5.90 -6.55
CA GLN A 93 9.39 -5.37 -5.24
C GLN A 93 8.37 -5.76 -4.16
N LEU A 94 7.12 -6.02 -4.55
CA LEU A 94 6.02 -6.21 -3.61
C LEU A 94 5.03 -7.25 -4.15
N ASP A 95 4.51 -8.11 -3.29
CA ASP A 95 3.29 -8.86 -3.57
C ASP A 95 2.20 -8.48 -2.57
N VAL A 96 0.96 -8.42 -3.02
CA VAL A 96 -0.20 -8.18 -2.16
C VAL A 96 -1.19 -9.34 -2.24
N SER A 97 -2.17 -9.39 -1.33
CA SER A 97 -3.24 -10.37 -1.46
C SER A 97 -4.10 -10.15 -2.71
N ALA A 98 -4.77 -11.21 -3.17
CA ALA A 98 -5.76 -11.11 -4.23
C ALA A 98 -6.89 -10.10 -3.93
N ALA A 99 -7.25 -9.91 -2.66
CA ALA A 99 -8.19 -8.86 -2.24
C ALA A 99 -7.62 -7.45 -2.42
N ALA A 100 -6.36 -7.22 -2.01
CA ALA A 100 -5.70 -5.93 -2.20
C ALA A 100 -5.56 -5.60 -3.69
N ALA A 101 -5.17 -6.57 -4.53
CA ALA A 101 -5.05 -6.37 -5.97
C ALA A 101 -6.39 -6.04 -6.63
N LYS A 102 -7.49 -6.64 -6.15
CA LYS A 102 -8.85 -6.28 -6.57
C LYS A 102 -9.19 -4.84 -6.20
N ASN A 103 -8.91 -4.44 -4.95
CA ASN A 103 -9.19 -3.10 -4.46
C ASN A 103 -8.36 -2.01 -5.13
N LEU A 104 -7.14 -2.34 -5.56
CA LEU A 104 -6.24 -1.47 -6.32
C LEU A 104 -6.52 -1.50 -7.83
N GLY A 105 -7.41 -2.40 -8.28
CA GLY A 105 -7.87 -2.47 -9.67
C GLY A 105 -6.82 -3.02 -10.65
N PHE A 106 -5.91 -3.89 -10.19
CA PHE A 106 -4.92 -4.53 -11.07
C PHE A 106 -5.00 -6.06 -11.11
N LYS A 107 -6.00 -6.67 -10.45
CA LYS A 107 -6.12 -8.13 -10.35
C LYS A 107 -6.13 -8.82 -11.73
N GLU A 108 -6.85 -8.28 -12.71
CA GLU A 108 -6.94 -8.89 -14.04
C GLU A 108 -5.61 -8.75 -14.83
N GLN A 109 -4.82 -7.72 -14.53
CA GLN A 109 -3.53 -7.45 -15.17
C GLN A 109 -2.40 -8.32 -14.59
N GLY A 110 -2.57 -8.87 -13.39
CA GLY A 110 -1.54 -9.68 -12.70
C GLY A 110 -0.47 -8.84 -12.01
N VAL A 111 -0.02 -7.77 -12.66
CA VAL A 111 1.06 -6.89 -12.18
C VAL A 111 0.72 -5.42 -12.41
N ALA A 112 1.21 -4.54 -11.55
CA ALA A 112 1.07 -3.10 -11.70
C ALA A 112 2.25 -2.32 -11.10
N LYS A 113 2.54 -1.15 -11.66
CA LYS A 113 3.41 -0.16 -11.02
C LYS A 113 2.57 0.66 -10.05
N LEU A 114 2.84 0.54 -8.76
CA LEU A 114 2.14 1.23 -7.69
C LEU A 114 3.06 2.27 -7.05
N GLU A 115 2.46 3.38 -6.62
CA GLU A 115 3.12 4.32 -5.73
C GLU A 115 2.99 3.81 -4.30
N ALA A 116 4.13 3.62 -3.64
CA ALA A 116 4.23 3.10 -2.29
C ALA A 116 4.76 4.16 -1.34
N GLU A 117 3.95 4.51 -0.35
CA GLU A 117 4.29 5.43 0.72
C GLU A 117 4.40 4.63 2.03
N ILE A 118 5.61 4.59 2.63
CA ILE A 118 5.83 3.88 3.90
C ILE A 118 5.31 4.77 5.03
N ILE A 119 4.22 4.37 5.67
CA ILE A 119 3.57 5.16 6.73
C ILE A 119 4.23 4.96 8.09
N GLY A 120 4.86 3.81 8.30
CA GLY A 120 5.61 3.48 9.52
C GLY A 120 5.86 1.99 9.65
N ALA A 121 6.76 1.61 10.53
CA ALA A 121 7.02 0.22 10.91
C ALA A 121 6.64 -0.01 12.37
N LYS A 122 6.19 -1.22 12.70
CA LYS A 122 6.13 -1.64 14.10
C LYS A 122 7.56 -1.66 14.65
N PRO A 123 7.84 -1.04 15.81
CA PRO A 123 9.17 -1.04 16.40
C PRO A 123 9.66 -2.44 16.75
#